data_AF-A0A380E4F5-F1
#
_entry.id   AF-A0A380E4F5-F1
#
_cell.length_a   1.000
_cell.length_b   1.000
_cell.length_c   1.000
_cell.angle_alpha   90.00
_cell.angle_beta   90.00
_cell.angle_gamma   90.00
#
_symmetry.space_group_name_H-M   'P 1'
#
loop_
_entity.id
_entity.type
_entity.pdbx_description
1 polymer ?
#
loop_
_entity_poly.entity_id
_entity_poly.type
_entity_poly.pdbx_seq_one_letter_code
_entity_poly.pdbx_strand_id
1 'polypeptide(L)' 'MHHDSFKDIPKILETPYVGEDKKNKKPPYKLEIEMLKQQQFDPELKNKVMQQ' A
#
# COMPACT_ATOMS: atom_id res chain seq x y z
N MET A 1 7.02 0.21 12.08
CA MET A 1 5.55 0.01 12.06
C MET A 1 5.07 -1.10 12.99
N HIS A 2 5.86 -2.16 13.24
CA HIS A 2 5.43 -3.34 14.04
C HIS A 2 5.96 -3.36 15.47
N HIS A 3 5.99 -2.21 16.16
CA HIS A 3 6.37 -2.18 17.57
C HIS A 3 5.24 -2.77 18.42
N ASP A 4 5.57 -3.62 19.40
CA ASP A 4 4.59 -4.36 20.20
C ASP A 4 3.56 -3.46 20.89
N SER A 5 4.00 -2.31 21.40
CA SER A 5 3.12 -1.30 22.02
C SER A 5 2.03 -0.75 21.11
N PHE A 6 2.12 -0.96 19.80
CA PHE A 6 1.16 -0.44 18.82
C PHE A 6 0.38 -1.55 18.11
N LYS A 7 0.43 -2.81 18.58
CA LYS A 7 -0.27 -3.95 17.97
C LYS A 7 -1.77 -3.69 17.84
N ASP A 8 -2.40 -3.21 18.91
CA ASP A 8 -3.86 -3.01 18.98
C ASP A 8 -4.32 -1.65 18.43
N ILE A 9 -3.38 -0.78 18.04
CA ILE A 9 -3.71 0.54 17.49
C ILE A 9 -4.04 0.38 15.99
N PRO A 10 -5.22 0.83 15.54
CA PRO A 10 -5.58 0.85 14.12
C PRO A 10 -4.58 1.67 13.30
N LYS A 11 -4.22 1.16 12.12
CA LYS A 11 -3.29 1.81 11.19
C LYS A 11 -4.05 2.16 9.92
N ILE A 12 -4.08 3.45 9.58
CA ILE A 12 -4.77 3.98 8.40
C ILE A 12 -3.71 4.25 7.32
N LEU A 13 -4.00 3.86 6.08
CA LEU A 13 -3.16 4.19 4.93
C LEU A 13 -3.76 5.41 4.22
N GLU A 14 -2.98 6.48 4.15
CA GLU A 14 -3.33 7.74 3.47
C GLU A 14 -2.51 7.94 2.19
N THR A 15 -1.99 6.85 1.60
CA THR A 15 -1.21 6.90 0.37
C THR A 15 -2.08 7.40 -0.80
N PRO A 16 -1.58 8.32 -1.64
CA PRO A 16 -2.30 8.76 -2.83
C PRO A 16 -2.48 7.62 -3.84
N TYR A 17 -3.49 7.74 -4.70
CA TYR A 17 -3.68 6.81 -5.80
C TYR A 17 -2.52 6.89 -6.81
N VAL A 18 -2.18 5.75 -7.41
CA VAL A 18 -1.11 5.62 -8.41
C VAL A 18 -1.69 5.76 -9.82
N GLY A 19 -1.02 6.53 -10.67
CA GLY A 19 -1.40 6.75 -12.07
C GLY A 19 -1.13 8.19 -12.51
N GLU A 20 -0.59 8.37 -13.72
CA GLU A 20 -0.22 9.67 -14.27
C GLU A 20 -1.47 10.47 -14.71
N ASP A 21 -2.44 9.80 -15.33
CA ASP A 21 -3.70 10.39 -15.76
C ASP A 21 -4.75 10.43 -14.65
N LYS A 22 -5.48 11.54 -14.53
CA LYS A 22 -6.62 11.68 -13.60
C LYS A 22 -7.68 10.59 -13.74
N LYS A 23 -7.85 10.03 -14.95
CA LYS A 23 -8.88 9.02 -15.25
C LYS A 23 -8.44 7.58 -14.92
N ASN A 24 -7.13 7.33 -14.84
CA ASN A 24 -6.55 5.99 -14.72
C ASN A 24 -5.83 5.78 -13.37
N LYS A 25 -6.30 6.46 -12.33
CA LYS A 25 -5.74 6.34 -10.98
C LYS A 25 -6.28 5.10 -10.27
N LYS A 26 -5.39 4.31 -9.67
CA LYS A 26 -5.73 3.09 -8.93
C LYS A 26 -5.28 3.17 -7.46
N PRO A 27 -6.11 2.70 -6.51
CA PRO A 27 -5.76 2.72 -5.10
C PRO A 27 -4.66 1.68 -4.79
N PRO A 28 -3.60 2.04 -4.05
CA PRO A 28 -2.51 1.12 -3.72
C PRO A 28 -2.79 0.23 -2.50
N TYR A 29 -3.83 0.56 -1.72
CA TYR A 29 -4.01 0.09 -0.33
C TYR A 29 -3.97 -1.43 -0.18
N LYS A 30 -4.57 -2.19 -1.10
CA LYS A 30 -4.58 -3.66 -1.00
C LYS A 30 -3.15 -4.22 -1.03
N LEU A 31 -2.36 -3.80 -2.02
CA LEU A 31 -1.00 -4.29 -2.20
C LEU A 31 -0.07 -3.76 -1.11
N GLU A 32 -0.29 -2.53 -0.63
CA GLU A 32 0.45 -1.99 0.53
C GLU A 32 0.16 -2.77 1.82
N ILE A 33 -1.10 -3.13 2.07
CA ILE A 33 -1.48 -3.95 3.23
C ILE A 33 -0.80 -5.32 3.15
N GLU A 34 -0.79 -5.96 1.97
CA GLU A 34 -0.09 -7.23 1.76
C GLU A 34 1.41 -7.09 2.04
N MET A 35 2.05 -6.05 1.50
CA MET A 35 3.46 -5.73 1.71
C MET A 35 3.79 -5.53 3.21
N LEU A 36 2.95 -4.76 3.92
CA LEU A 36 3.12 -4.51 5.36
C LEU A 36 2.89 -5.76 6.21
N LYS A 37 1.95 -6.63 5.83
CA LYS A 37 1.70 -7.93 6.49
C LYS A 37 2.85 -8.91 6.26
N GLN A 38 3.40 -8.95 5.05
CA GLN A 38 4.54 -9.81 4.68
C GLN A 38 5.88 -9.28 5.20
N GLN A 39 5.95 -8.00 5.56
CA GLN A 39 7.17 -7.32 6.00
C GLN A 39 8.29 -7.36 4.95
N GLN A 40 7.92 -7.41 3.68
CA GLN A 40 8.83 -7.49 2.55
C GLN A 40 8.58 -6.32 1.63
N PHE A 41 9.60 -5.50 1.36
CA PHE A 41 9.46 -4.41 0.40
C PHE A 41 9.38 -4.97 -1.03
N ASP A 42 8.39 -4.50 -1.78
CA ASP A 42 8.22 -4.82 -3.19
C ASP A 42 8.56 -3.60 -4.05
N PRO A 43 9.71 -3.56 -4.74
CA PRO A 43 10.07 -2.44 -5.61
C PRO A 43 9.11 -2.27 -6.79
N GLU A 44 8.39 -3.34 -7.18
CA GLU A 44 7.48 -3.35 -8.32
C GLU A 44 6.03 -2.99 -7.95
N LEU A 45 5.79 -2.56 -6.69
CA LEU A 45 4.46 -2.25 -6.17
C LEU A 45 3.67 -1.31 -7.09
N LYS A 46 4.30 -0.23 -7.57
CA LYS A 46 3.63 0.75 -8.46
C LYS A 46 3.16 0.11 -9.76
N ASN A 47 3.99 -0.75 -10.36
CA ASN A 47 3.65 -1.46 -11.60
C ASN A 47 2.48 -2.42 -11.36
N LYS A 48 2.50 -3.16 -10.24
CA LYS A 48 1.42 -4.06 -9.85
C LYS A 48 0.10 -3.32 -9.59
N VAL A 49 0.15 -2.13 -8.96
CA VAL A 49 -1.05 -1.29 -8.79
C VAL A 49 -1.65 -0.89 -10.13
N MET A 50 -0.82 -0.53 -11.11
CA MET A 50 -1.29 -0.14 -12.45
C MET A 50 -1.85 -1.32 -13.27
N GLN A 51 -1.49 -2.56 -12.94
CA GLN A 51 -1.96 -3.78 -13.61
C GLN A 51 -3.24 -4.41 -13.03
N GLN A 52 -3.80 -3.84 -11.94
CA GLN A 52 -5.05 -4.33 -11.32
C GLN A 52 -6.29 -4.23 -12.21
#